data_AF-A0A7W1HZ88-F1
#
_entry.id   AF-A0A7W1HZ88-F1
#
_cell.length_a   1.000
_cell.length_b   1.000
_cell.length_c   1.000
_cell.angle_alpha   90.00
_cell.angle_beta   90.00
_cell.angle_gamma   90.00
#
_symmetry.space_group_name_H-M   'P 1'
#
loop_
_entity.id
_entity.type
_entity.pdbx_description
1 polymer ?
#
loop_
_entity_poly.entity_id
_entity_poly.type
_entity_poly.pdbx_seq_one_letter_code
_entity_poly.pdbx_strand_id
1 'polypeptide(L)'
;MQRPRTPAATDEETLALWYELGRLYAESGGGGQRATKLGFAVVCAAGALVLLSAPVFGTAWAGPFAAAIPVAAGVLSGGGLFLRQRSRFRRRTDVLRRLLAERGLDANRPAREGLGTYYDAQLLLLRSEYEYLLARDATKTTRLFEESFGFTEEDPFKTGPLNVAPDTPEMRALRGRWERRICSKRQHGVEPPALGPREDLAYRIFPREMTVPVELSMRRAYLGISRRLILERYGGNPCEKPHLIPEALQSRVERDLLEYEALSIEPSRRL
;
A
#
# COMPACT_ATOMS: atom_id res chain seq x y z
N MET A 1 21.60 1.41 -13.59
CA MET A 1 20.31 1.81 -13.00
C MET A 1 20.38 3.29 -12.69
N GLN A 2 19.57 4.12 -13.36
CA GLN A 2 19.47 5.54 -13.02
C GLN A 2 18.83 5.67 -11.64
N ARG A 3 19.33 6.61 -10.82
CA ARG A 3 18.78 6.90 -9.49
C ARG A 3 17.34 7.39 -9.69
N PRO A 4 16.32 6.83 -9.01
CA PRO A 4 14.95 7.32 -9.10
C PRO A 4 14.95 8.81 -8.73
N ARG A 5 14.34 9.65 -9.57
CA ARG A 5 14.45 11.10 -9.41
C ARG A 5 13.86 11.54 -8.07
N THR A 6 14.66 12.31 -7.34
CA THR A 6 14.33 12.86 -6.02
C THR A 6 13.03 13.67 -6.07
N PRO A 7 12.14 13.58 -5.06
CA PRO A 7 11.05 14.54 -4.86
C PRO A 7 11.56 15.98 -4.96
N ALA A 8 10.75 16.87 -5.54
CA ALA A 8 11.16 18.26 -5.75
C ALA A 8 11.26 19.00 -4.40
N ALA A 9 12.46 19.50 -4.09
CA ALA A 9 12.81 20.56 -3.13
C ALA A 9 11.91 20.77 -1.89
N THR A 10 11.38 19.70 -1.31
CA THR A 10 10.88 19.70 0.07
C THR A 10 12.05 19.50 1.01
N ASP A 11 12.01 20.20 2.14
CA ASP A 11 12.91 19.98 3.27
C ASP A 11 13.08 18.46 3.54
N GLU A 12 14.33 17.99 3.58
CA GLU A 12 14.65 16.56 3.70
C GLU A 12 14.07 15.96 4.97
N GLU A 13 14.01 16.74 6.06
CA GLU A 13 13.41 16.31 7.32
C GLU A 13 11.91 16.07 7.17
N THR A 14 11.23 16.97 6.45
CA THR A 14 9.80 16.85 6.15
C THR A 14 9.50 15.59 5.33
N LEU A 15 10.35 15.28 4.33
CA LEU A 15 10.25 14.05 3.55
C LEU A 15 10.44 12.80 4.42
N ALA A 16 11.44 12.83 5.31
CA ALA A 16 11.70 11.72 6.23
C ALA A 16 10.49 11.42 7.12
N LEU A 17 9.79 12.46 7.62
CA LEU A 17 8.55 12.29 8.40
C LEU A 17 7.44 11.62 7.59
N TRP A 18 7.26 12.00 6.32
CA TRP A 18 6.29 11.36 5.43
C TRP A 18 6.60 9.89 5.17
N TYR A 19 7.88 9.58 4.92
CA TYR A 19 8.31 8.20 4.69
C TYR A 19 8.20 7.35 5.94
N GLU A 20 8.51 7.90 7.12
CA GLU A 20 8.34 7.20 8.38
C GLU A 20 6.86 6.92 8.66
N LEU A 21 5.96 7.88 8.36
CA LEU A 21 4.52 7.67 8.49
C LEU A 21 4.02 6.58 7.53
N GLY A 22 4.47 6.61 6.27
CA GLY A 22 4.16 5.58 5.28
C GLY A 22 4.66 4.20 5.69
N ARG A 23 5.88 4.10 6.23
CA ARG A 23 6.43 2.85 6.78
C ARG A 23 5.58 2.34 7.94
N LEU A 24 5.22 3.23 8.87
CA LEU A 24 4.40 2.88 10.03
C LEU A 24 3.03 2.32 9.60
N TYR A 25 2.39 2.92 8.60
CA TYR A 25 1.11 2.44 8.07
C TYR A 25 1.24 1.10 7.33
N ALA A 26 2.32 0.90 6.56
CA ALA A 26 2.62 -0.41 5.95
C ALA A 26 2.79 -1.52 7.00
N GLU A 27 3.46 -1.24 8.12
CA GLU A 27 3.67 -2.20 9.22
C GLU A 27 2.36 -2.54 9.96
N SER A 28 1.37 -1.64 9.93
CA SER A 28 0.13 -1.80 10.71
C SER A 28 -0.75 -2.96 10.26
N GLY A 29 -0.61 -3.43 9.02
CA GLY A 29 -1.39 -4.54 8.46
C GLY A 29 -1.06 -5.93 9.02
N GLY A 30 0.07 -6.11 9.71
CA GLY A 30 0.56 -7.45 10.13
C GLY A 30 0.43 -7.79 11.62
N GLY A 31 0.14 -6.81 12.48
CA GLY A 31 0.17 -7.01 13.95
C GLY A 31 -0.92 -7.94 14.48
N GLY A 32 -2.13 -7.85 13.91
CA GLY A 32 -3.29 -8.66 14.33
C GLY A 32 -3.03 -10.17 14.19
N GLN A 33 -2.45 -10.60 13.07
CA GLN A 33 -2.20 -12.02 12.82
C GLN A 33 -1.20 -12.63 13.83
N ARG A 34 -0.18 -11.86 14.25
CA ARG A 34 0.78 -12.32 15.28
C ARG A 34 0.13 -12.46 16.65
N ALA A 35 -0.71 -11.49 17.03
CA ALA A 35 -1.45 -11.53 18.28
C ALA A 35 -2.43 -12.71 18.33
N THR A 36 -3.14 -12.98 17.24
CA THR A 36 -4.04 -14.15 17.13
C THR A 36 -3.27 -15.47 17.22
N LYS A 37 -2.14 -15.60 16.51
CA LYS A 37 -1.29 -16.80 16.56
C LYS A 37 -0.75 -17.05 17.96
N LEU A 38 -0.30 -16.01 18.65
CA LEU A 38 0.19 -16.11 20.03
C LEU A 38 -0.93 -16.50 20.99
N GLY A 39 -2.08 -15.82 20.92
CA GLY A 39 -3.25 -16.17 21.73
C GLY A 39 -3.64 -17.64 21.55
N PHE A 40 -3.73 -18.10 20.30
CA PHE A 40 -4.03 -19.50 19.99
C PHE A 40 -2.97 -20.48 20.54
N ALA A 41 -1.68 -20.18 20.35
CA ALA A 41 -0.60 -21.02 20.88
C ALA A 41 -0.67 -21.14 22.41
N VAL A 42 -0.99 -20.05 23.11
CA VAL A 42 -1.17 -20.03 24.56
C VAL A 42 -2.40 -20.84 24.99
N VAL A 43 -3.53 -20.76 24.26
CA VAL A 43 -4.69 -21.64 24.50
C VAL A 43 -4.29 -23.10 24.43
N CYS A 44 -3.59 -23.51 23.36
CA CYS A 44 -3.15 -24.89 23.18
C CYS A 44 -2.20 -25.36 24.29
N ALA A 45 -1.19 -24.54 24.62
CA ALA A 45 -0.21 -24.86 25.65
C ALA A 45 -0.85 -24.95 27.04
N ALA A 46 -1.70 -23.99 27.40
CA ALA A 46 -2.42 -23.99 28.68
C ALA A 46 -3.41 -25.16 28.75
N GLY A 47 -4.11 -25.48 27.67
CA GLY A 47 -5.01 -26.64 27.60
C GLY A 47 -4.26 -27.96 27.79
N ALA A 48 -3.12 -28.13 27.11
CA ALA A 48 -2.27 -29.30 27.29
C ALA A 48 -1.76 -29.43 28.73
N LEU A 49 -1.36 -28.31 29.35
CA LEU A 49 -0.85 -28.29 30.72
C LEU A 49 -1.96 -28.63 31.75
N VAL A 50 -3.18 -28.14 31.54
CA VAL A 50 -4.36 -28.52 32.35
C VAL A 50 -4.64 -30.01 32.21
N LEU A 51 -4.63 -30.57 30.99
CA LEU A 51 -4.86 -32.00 30.78
C LEU A 51 -3.76 -32.88 31.41
N LEU A 52 -2.48 -32.49 31.29
CA LEU A 52 -1.35 -33.21 31.86
C LEU A 52 -1.29 -33.12 33.39
N SER A 53 -1.88 -32.09 34.00
CA SER A 53 -1.96 -31.96 35.45
C SER A 53 -2.97 -32.91 36.10
N ALA A 54 -4.00 -33.34 35.36
CA ALA A 54 -5.07 -34.19 35.88
C ALA A 54 -4.58 -35.52 36.47
N PRO A 55 -3.67 -36.28 35.83
CA PRO A 55 -3.13 -37.51 36.43
C PRO A 55 -2.19 -37.30 37.61
N VAL A 56 -1.59 -36.10 37.77
CA VAL A 56 -0.58 -35.83 38.82
C VAL A 56 -1.19 -35.18 40.06
N PHE A 57 -2.13 -34.26 39.87
CA PHE A 57 -2.71 -33.42 40.94
C PHE A 57 -4.23 -33.55 41.06
N GLY A 58 -4.88 -34.36 40.21
CA GLY A 58 -6.32 -34.38 40.04
C GLY A 58 -6.87 -33.12 39.34
N THR A 59 -8.19 -33.04 39.20
CA THR A 59 -8.88 -31.86 38.60
C THR A 59 -9.34 -30.84 39.64
N ALA A 60 -9.13 -31.13 40.93
CA ALA A 60 -9.63 -30.32 42.04
C ALA A 60 -9.05 -28.89 42.09
N TRP A 61 -7.79 -28.72 41.67
CA TRP A 61 -7.12 -27.41 41.67
C TRP A 61 -7.68 -26.44 40.61
N ALA A 62 -8.18 -26.96 39.50
CA ALA A 62 -8.77 -26.16 38.42
C ALA A 62 -10.28 -25.95 38.59
N GLY A 63 -10.93 -26.82 39.38
CA GLY A 63 -12.35 -26.72 39.69
C GLY A 63 -13.25 -26.67 38.44
N PRO A 64 -14.45 -26.06 38.52
CA PRO A 64 -15.38 -25.97 37.38
C PRO A 64 -14.86 -25.07 36.23
N PHE A 65 -13.73 -24.38 36.45
CA PHE A 65 -13.17 -23.42 35.50
C PHE A 65 -12.05 -24.00 34.63
N ALA A 66 -11.76 -25.31 34.74
CA ALA A 66 -10.70 -25.96 33.96
C ALA A 66 -10.79 -25.70 32.44
N ALA A 67 -12.00 -25.60 31.90
CA ALA A 67 -12.23 -25.28 30.49
C ALA A 67 -12.05 -23.78 30.16
N ALA A 68 -12.22 -22.89 31.14
CA ALA A 68 -12.12 -21.44 30.96
C ALA A 68 -10.67 -20.92 31.09
N ILE A 69 -9.82 -21.61 31.87
CA ILE A 69 -8.42 -21.21 32.12
C ILE A 69 -7.61 -21.05 30.81
N PRO A 70 -7.63 -22.02 29.87
CA PRO A 70 -6.88 -21.87 28.62
C PRO A 70 -7.37 -20.72 27.75
N VAL A 71 -8.69 -20.52 27.70
CA VAL A 71 -9.32 -19.44 26.93
C VAL A 71 -8.95 -18.08 27.52
N ALA A 72 -9.06 -17.92 28.84
CA ALA A 72 -8.67 -16.70 29.53
C ALA A 72 -7.18 -16.38 29.35
N ALA A 73 -6.30 -17.39 29.48
CA ALA A 73 -4.87 -17.24 29.24
C ALA A 73 -4.56 -16.81 27.80
N GLY A 74 -5.23 -17.41 26.81
CA GLY A 74 -5.11 -17.04 25.40
C GLY A 74 -5.59 -15.62 25.10
N VAL A 75 -6.74 -15.22 25.66
CA VAL A 75 -7.30 -13.87 25.48
C VAL A 75 -6.44 -12.81 26.16
N LEU A 76 -5.95 -13.06 27.38
CA LEU A 76 -5.10 -12.10 28.09
C LEU A 76 -3.74 -11.94 27.40
N SER A 77 -3.13 -13.03 26.93
CA SER A 77 -1.85 -12.98 26.22
C SER A 77 -1.96 -12.36 24.83
N GLY A 78 -2.87 -12.85 24.00
CA GLY A 78 -3.11 -12.33 22.65
C GLY A 78 -3.69 -10.91 22.68
N GLY A 79 -4.70 -10.67 23.50
CA GLY A 79 -5.35 -9.36 23.68
C GLY A 79 -4.41 -8.32 24.30
N GLY A 80 -3.62 -8.71 25.30
CA GLY A 80 -2.60 -7.84 25.90
C GLY A 80 -1.53 -7.42 24.89
N LEU A 81 -1.01 -8.36 24.09
CA LEU A 81 -0.07 -8.06 23.01
C LEU A 81 -0.69 -7.13 21.96
N PHE A 82 -1.92 -7.41 21.54
CA PHE A 82 -2.66 -6.60 20.57
C PHE A 82 -2.85 -5.16 21.06
N LEU A 83 -3.34 -4.97 22.30
CA LEU A 83 -3.53 -3.64 22.89
C LEU A 83 -2.21 -2.88 23.03
N ARG A 84 -1.13 -3.57 23.41
CA ARG A 84 0.21 -2.98 23.49
C ARG A 84 0.72 -2.53 22.12
N GLN A 85 0.56 -3.36 21.09
CA GLN A 85 0.94 -3.00 19.72
C GLN A 85 0.09 -1.83 19.20
N ARG A 86 -1.22 -1.88 19.43
CA ARG A 86 -2.16 -0.83 19.02
C ARG A 86 -1.85 0.51 19.70
N SER A 87 -1.54 0.50 21.00
CA SER A 87 -1.20 1.72 21.74
C SER A 87 0.14 2.29 21.30
N ARG A 88 1.16 1.44 21.06
CA ARG A 88 2.46 1.87 20.51
C ARG A 88 2.29 2.49 19.12
N PHE A 89 1.49 1.86 18.25
CA PHE A 89 1.18 2.38 16.93
C PHE A 89 0.54 3.77 17.03
N ARG A 90 -0.54 3.91 17.82
CA ARG A 90 -1.22 5.21 18.03
C ARG A 90 -0.24 6.28 18.51
N ARG A 91 0.55 6.00 19.55
CA ARG A 91 1.53 6.95 20.08
C ARG A 91 2.53 7.40 19.01
N ARG A 92 3.08 6.48 18.22
CA ARG A 92 4.02 6.81 17.13
C ARG A 92 3.35 7.63 16.03
N THR A 93 2.14 7.24 15.63
CA THR A 93 1.37 8.01 14.65
C THR A 93 1.08 9.42 15.16
N ASP A 94 0.69 9.58 16.42
CA ASP A 94 0.38 10.88 17.01
C ASP A 94 1.61 11.79 17.09
N VAL A 95 2.80 11.23 17.37
CA VAL A 95 4.06 11.98 17.31
C VAL A 95 4.34 12.49 15.90
N LEU A 96 4.26 11.62 14.88
CA LEU A 96 4.49 12.01 13.49
C LEU A 96 3.46 13.04 13.01
N ARG A 97 2.19 12.88 13.41
CA ARG A 97 1.13 13.85 13.10
C ARG A 97 1.41 15.21 13.69
N ARG A 98 1.91 15.28 14.93
CA ARG A 98 2.30 16.55 15.56
C ARG A 98 3.48 17.19 14.84
N LEU A 99 4.53 16.43 14.53
CA LEU A 99 5.72 16.93 13.84
C LEU A 99 5.41 17.46 12.43
N LEU A 100 4.46 16.82 11.72
CA LEU A 100 3.96 17.31 10.44
C LEU A 100 3.09 18.57 10.62
N ALA A 101 2.21 18.60 11.63
CA ALA A 101 1.37 19.75 11.92
C ALA A 101 2.17 20.99 12.35
N GLU A 102 3.27 20.81 13.10
CA GLU A 102 4.23 21.88 13.45
C GLU A 102 4.86 22.52 12.21
N ARG A 103 4.95 21.77 11.11
CA ARG A 103 5.42 22.24 9.80
C ARG A 103 4.27 22.73 8.89
N GLY A 104 3.06 22.85 9.43
CA GLY A 104 1.87 23.29 8.68
C GLY A 104 1.28 22.23 7.74
N LEU A 105 1.68 20.97 7.88
CA LEU A 105 1.23 19.87 7.02
C LEU A 105 0.16 19.02 7.71
N ASP A 106 -0.84 18.60 6.94
CA ASP A 106 -1.86 17.67 7.42
C ASP A 106 -1.43 16.22 7.12
N ALA A 107 -1.03 15.52 8.17
CA ALA A 107 -0.60 14.13 8.13
C ALA A 107 -1.65 13.13 7.61
N ASN A 108 -2.93 13.51 7.48
CA ASN A 108 -3.94 12.66 6.85
C ASN A 108 -4.16 13.02 5.38
N ARG A 109 -3.49 14.04 4.84
CA ARG A 109 -3.70 14.55 3.47
C ARG A 109 -2.36 14.79 2.76
N PRO A 110 -1.63 13.71 2.43
CA PRO A 110 -0.26 13.81 1.91
C PRO A 110 -0.13 14.58 0.59
N ALA A 111 -1.17 14.58 -0.24
CA ALA A 111 -1.18 15.28 -1.52
C ALA A 111 -1.76 16.70 -1.45
N ARG A 112 -2.17 17.19 -0.27
CA ARG A 112 -2.82 18.51 -0.09
C ARG A 112 -1.99 19.66 -0.65
N GLU A 113 -0.69 19.65 -0.37
CA GLU A 113 0.25 20.69 -0.80
C GLU A 113 0.88 20.40 -2.18
N GLY A 114 0.42 19.34 -2.85
CA GLY A 114 0.91 18.89 -4.15
C GLY A 114 1.52 17.49 -4.10
N LEU A 115 2.13 17.08 -5.20
CA LEU A 115 2.70 15.73 -5.36
C LEU A 115 4.20 15.69 -5.10
N GLY A 116 4.77 16.79 -4.58
CA GLY A 116 6.19 17.00 -4.28
C GLY A 116 6.88 15.78 -3.67
N THR A 117 6.25 15.21 -2.65
CA THR A 117 6.74 14.10 -1.82
C THR A 117 6.69 12.72 -2.49
N TYR A 118 6.09 12.62 -3.67
CA TYR A 118 5.91 11.35 -4.37
C TYR A 118 6.95 11.17 -5.47
N TYR A 119 7.46 9.95 -5.56
CA TYR A 119 8.25 9.48 -6.69
C TYR A 119 7.34 9.09 -7.85
N ASP A 120 7.85 9.24 -9.08
CA ASP A 120 7.11 8.95 -10.30
C ASP A 120 6.61 7.49 -10.35
N ALA A 121 7.43 6.52 -9.91
CA ALA A 121 7.02 5.11 -9.85
C ALA A 121 5.82 4.88 -8.91
N GLN A 122 5.74 5.62 -7.81
CA GLN A 122 4.61 5.54 -6.89
C GLN A 122 3.36 6.20 -7.51
N LEU A 123 3.51 7.35 -8.17
CA LEU A 123 2.41 8.01 -8.86
C LEU A 123 1.85 7.16 -10.00
N LEU A 124 2.72 6.46 -10.75
CA LEU A 124 2.30 5.52 -11.79
C LEU A 124 1.53 4.32 -11.22
N LEU A 125 1.95 3.80 -10.07
CA LEU A 125 1.19 2.78 -9.37
C LEU A 125 -0.20 3.29 -8.98
N LEU A 126 -0.28 4.46 -8.34
CA LEU A 126 -1.56 5.05 -7.92
C LEU A 126 -2.47 5.33 -9.12
N ARG A 127 -1.92 5.83 -10.24
CA ARG A 127 -2.71 6.09 -11.44
C ARG A 127 -3.16 4.81 -12.15
N SER A 128 -2.33 3.76 -12.11
CA SER A 128 -2.68 2.42 -12.59
C SER A 128 -3.82 1.82 -11.77
N GLU A 129 -3.76 1.94 -10.43
CA GLU A 129 -4.84 1.51 -9.53
C GLU A 129 -6.15 2.25 -9.80
N TYR A 130 -6.08 3.56 -10.01
CA TYR A 130 -7.27 4.34 -10.40
C TYR A 130 -7.90 3.84 -11.71
N GLU A 131 -7.11 3.56 -12.75
CA GLU A 131 -7.64 2.99 -14.01
C GLU A 131 -8.22 1.59 -13.85
N TYR A 132 -7.59 0.79 -13.00
CA TYR A 132 -8.08 -0.54 -12.65
C TYR A 132 -9.44 -0.50 -11.92
N LEU A 133 -9.62 0.50 -11.05
CA LEU A 133 -10.86 0.76 -10.33
C LEU A 133 -11.96 1.31 -11.25
N LEU A 134 -11.61 2.17 -12.21
CA LEU A 134 -12.53 2.63 -13.26
C LEU A 134 -13.08 1.47 -14.08
N ALA A 135 -12.22 0.53 -14.49
CA ALA A 135 -12.65 -0.66 -15.22
C ALA A 135 -13.61 -1.57 -14.42
N ARG A 136 -13.77 -1.33 -13.11
CA ARG A 136 -14.62 -2.10 -12.18
C ARG A 136 -15.79 -1.31 -11.62
N ASP A 137 -16.02 -0.10 -12.12
CA ASP A 137 -17.10 0.79 -11.64
C ASP A 137 -17.04 1.06 -10.12
N ALA A 138 -15.81 1.15 -9.57
CA ALA A 138 -15.59 1.38 -8.14
C ALA A 138 -15.68 2.87 -7.76
N THR A 139 -16.81 3.51 -8.09
CA THR A 139 -17.05 4.96 -8.03
C THR A 139 -16.66 5.65 -6.73
N LYS A 140 -16.95 5.03 -5.57
CA LYS A 140 -16.58 5.60 -4.26
C LYS A 140 -15.06 5.68 -4.08
N THR A 141 -14.33 4.68 -4.56
CA THR A 141 -12.89 4.62 -4.42
C THR A 141 -12.20 5.49 -5.48
N THR A 142 -12.70 5.51 -6.71
CA THR A 142 -12.14 6.38 -7.77
C THR A 142 -12.22 7.85 -7.38
N ARG A 143 -13.34 8.26 -6.76
CA ARG A 143 -13.52 9.61 -6.21
C ARG A 143 -12.45 9.99 -5.18
N LEU A 144 -12.00 9.04 -4.35
CA LEU A 144 -10.91 9.30 -3.39
C LEU A 144 -9.61 9.66 -4.11
N PHE A 145 -9.29 9.02 -5.24
CA PHE A 145 -8.11 9.34 -6.04
C PHE A 145 -8.26 10.67 -6.79
N GLU A 146 -9.44 10.94 -7.35
CA GLU A 146 -9.75 12.21 -8.00
C GLU A 146 -9.64 13.39 -7.03
N GLU A 147 -10.15 13.24 -5.81
CA GLU A 147 -10.12 14.27 -4.77
C GLU A 147 -8.72 14.44 -4.16
N SER A 148 -7.98 13.35 -3.93
CA SER A 148 -6.67 13.40 -3.27
C SER A 148 -5.53 13.74 -4.23
N PHE A 149 -5.48 13.08 -5.38
CA PHE A 149 -4.36 13.19 -6.33
C PHE A 149 -4.71 14.03 -7.55
N GLY A 150 -5.96 14.46 -7.68
CA GLY A 150 -6.40 15.23 -8.83
C GLY A 150 -6.45 14.42 -10.12
N PHE A 151 -6.53 13.09 -10.07
CA PHE A 151 -6.65 12.25 -11.27
C PHE A 151 -7.99 12.47 -12.00
N THR A 152 -8.02 12.23 -13.30
CA THR A 152 -9.25 12.20 -14.12
C THR A 152 -9.17 11.12 -15.18
N GLU A 153 -10.32 10.70 -15.69
CA GLU A 153 -10.43 9.77 -16.84
C GLU A 153 -9.84 10.37 -18.12
N GLU A 154 -9.95 11.69 -18.28
CA GLU A 154 -9.49 12.47 -19.43
C GLU A 154 -7.96 12.59 -19.52
N ASP A 155 -7.25 12.17 -18.47
CA ASP A 155 -5.80 12.16 -18.49
C ASP A 155 -5.27 11.32 -19.67
N PRO A 156 -4.24 11.79 -20.41
CA PRO A 156 -3.64 11.03 -21.51
C PRO A 156 -2.74 9.91 -20.96
N PHE A 157 -3.29 9.08 -20.09
CA PHE A 157 -2.66 7.96 -19.42
C PHE A 157 -3.51 6.71 -19.65
N LYS A 158 -2.84 5.61 -20.02
CA LYS A 158 -3.45 4.30 -20.18
C LYS A 158 -2.55 3.26 -19.56
N THR A 159 -3.18 2.35 -18.83
CA THR A 159 -2.63 1.16 -18.19
C THR A 159 -3.16 -0.03 -18.94
N GLY A 160 -2.27 -0.90 -19.39
CA GLY A 160 -2.62 -2.05 -20.20
C GLY A 160 -2.92 -1.72 -21.68
N PRO A 161 -1.89 -1.45 -22.50
CA PRO A 161 -0.47 -1.32 -22.11
C PRO A 161 -0.12 0.07 -21.58
N LEU A 162 0.88 0.12 -20.70
CA LEU A 162 1.36 1.35 -20.08
C LEU A 162 1.90 2.30 -21.16
N ASN A 163 1.34 3.51 -21.25
CA ASN A 163 1.79 4.49 -22.23
C ASN A 163 2.86 5.45 -21.70
N VAL A 164 3.01 5.57 -20.37
CA VAL A 164 3.95 6.48 -19.71
C VAL A 164 4.83 5.72 -18.72
N ALA A 165 6.14 5.93 -18.80
CA ALA A 165 7.14 5.32 -17.92
C ALA A 165 7.63 6.34 -16.85
N PRO A 166 8.24 5.88 -15.75
CA PRO A 166 8.80 6.80 -14.75
C PRO A 166 9.94 7.63 -15.34
N ASP A 167 10.18 8.81 -14.78
CA ASP A 167 11.27 9.72 -15.14
C ASP A 167 11.21 10.29 -16.57
N THR A 168 10.12 10.07 -17.32
CA THR A 168 9.96 10.60 -18.68
C THR A 168 9.33 12.00 -18.71
N PRO A 169 9.49 12.77 -19.81
CA PRO A 169 8.80 14.04 -20.00
C PRO A 169 7.27 13.93 -19.94
N GLU A 170 6.69 12.83 -20.43
CA GLU A 170 5.25 12.57 -20.40
C GLU A 170 4.75 12.43 -18.96
N MET A 171 5.52 11.73 -18.10
CA MET A 171 5.21 11.60 -16.68
C MET A 171 5.26 12.96 -15.97
N ARG A 172 6.25 13.79 -16.28
CA ARG A 172 6.34 15.16 -15.75
C ARG A 172 5.16 16.02 -16.18
N ALA A 173 4.72 15.89 -17.43
CA ALA A 173 3.55 16.60 -17.95
C ALA A 173 2.25 16.15 -17.26
N LEU A 174 2.10 14.84 -16.98
CA LEU A 174 0.98 14.31 -16.20
C LEU A 174 0.99 14.85 -14.77
N ARG A 175 2.13 14.75 -14.07
CA ARG A 175 2.30 15.29 -12.73
C ARG A 175 1.93 16.77 -12.65
N GLY A 176 2.41 17.59 -13.58
CA GLY A 176 2.06 19.01 -13.64
C GLY A 176 0.57 19.29 -13.93
N ARG A 177 -0.15 18.37 -14.58
CA ARG A 177 -1.63 18.47 -14.72
C ARG A 177 -2.35 18.16 -13.42
N TRP A 178 -1.90 17.13 -12.70
CA TRP A 178 -2.46 16.74 -11.41
C TRP A 178 -2.21 17.79 -10.33
N GLU A 179 -0.98 18.29 -10.23
CA GLU A 179 -0.61 19.37 -9.31
C GLU A 179 -1.43 20.64 -9.57
N ARG A 180 -1.67 21.01 -10.83
CA ARG A 180 -2.57 22.14 -11.17
C ARG A 180 -4.00 21.91 -10.69
N ARG A 181 -4.54 20.69 -10.80
CA ARG A 181 -5.88 20.36 -10.30
C ARG A 181 -5.95 20.41 -8.77
N ILE A 182 -4.94 19.87 -8.08
CA ILE A 182 -4.83 19.96 -6.62
C ILE A 182 -4.78 21.43 -6.17
N CYS A 183 -3.89 22.22 -6.78
CA CYS A 183 -3.77 23.65 -6.48
C CYS A 183 -5.08 24.41 -6.74
N SER A 184 -5.76 24.13 -7.85
CA SER A 184 -7.06 24.73 -8.16
C SER A 184 -8.09 24.38 -7.10
N LYS A 185 -8.25 23.10 -6.73
CA LYS A 185 -9.17 22.67 -5.66
C LYS A 185 -8.89 23.39 -4.34
N ARG A 186 -7.61 23.47 -3.95
CA ARG A 186 -7.17 24.18 -2.74
C ARG A 186 -7.52 25.66 -2.77
N GLN A 187 -7.31 26.34 -3.90
CA GLN A 187 -7.68 27.76 -4.08
C GLN A 187 -9.19 28.00 -3.94
N HIS A 188 -10.02 27.02 -4.32
CA HIS A 188 -11.47 27.06 -4.15
C HIS A 188 -11.94 26.57 -2.76
N GLY A 189 -11.02 26.35 -1.82
CA GLY A 189 -11.33 25.89 -0.46
C GLY A 189 -11.81 24.43 -0.37
N VAL A 190 -11.61 23.64 -1.42
CA VAL A 190 -11.95 22.21 -1.42
C VAL A 190 -10.79 21.43 -0.82
N GLU A 191 -10.99 20.94 0.41
CA GLU A 191 -10.00 20.08 1.07
C GLU A 191 -10.11 18.62 0.56
N PRO A 192 -8.98 17.94 0.30
CA PRO A 192 -9.01 16.52 -0.04
C PRO A 192 -9.48 15.67 1.16
N PRO A 193 -10.04 14.48 0.91
CA PRO A 193 -10.50 13.59 1.96
C PRO A 193 -9.32 13.17 2.85
N ALA A 194 -9.61 12.92 4.13
CA ALA A 194 -8.63 12.39 5.05
C ALA A 194 -8.34 10.91 4.73
N LEU A 195 -7.06 10.58 4.60
CA LEU A 195 -6.54 9.26 4.30
C LEU A 195 -5.90 8.67 5.56
N GLY A 196 -6.10 7.36 5.76
CA GLY A 196 -5.61 6.67 6.94
C GLY A 196 -4.85 5.38 6.62
N PRO A 197 -4.54 4.60 7.67
CA PRO A 197 -3.82 3.33 7.53
C PRO A 197 -4.57 2.32 6.67
N ARG A 198 -5.91 2.40 6.62
CA ARG A 198 -6.75 1.49 5.85
C ARG A 198 -6.55 1.70 4.35
N GLU A 199 -6.63 2.96 3.91
CA GLU A 199 -6.47 3.32 2.51
C GLU A 199 -5.02 3.07 2.07
N ASP A 200 -4.05 3.34 2.95
CA ASP A 200 -2.65 3.03 2.70
C ASP A 200 -2.36 1.52 2.58
N LEU A 201 -3.00 0.70 3.42
CA LEU A 201 -2.89 -0.76 3.33
C LEU A 201 -3.45 -1.28 1.99
N ALA A 202 -4.53 -0.67 1.50
CA ALA A 202 -5.18 -1.07 0.26
C ALA A 202 -4.41 -0.61 -1.00
N TYR A 203 -3.95 0.64 -1.02
CA TYR A 203 -3.46 1.28 -2.26
C TYR A 203 -2.07 1.92 -2.16
N ARG A 204 -1.38 1.84 -1.02
CA ARG A 204 -0.04 2.44 -0.80
C ARG A 204 0.00 3.94 -1.07
N ILE A 205 -1.02 4.63 -0.56
CA ILE A 205 -1.32 6.05 -0.80
C ILE A 205 -0.28 6.99 -0.19
N PHE A 206 0.35 6.63 0.93
CA PHE A 206 1.29 7.53 1.61
C PHE A 206 2.68 7.50 0.97
N PRO A 207 3.40 8.63 0.92
CA PRO A 207 4.74 8.70 0.33
C PRO A 207 5.68 7.63 0.89
N ARG A 208 6.53 7.05 0.03
CA ARG A 208 7.52 6.04 0.41
C ARG A 208 8.92 6.46 0.01
N GLU A 209 9.87 6.16 0.88
CA GLU A 209 11.28 6.23 0.53
C GLU A 209 11.60 5.22 -0.58
N MET A 210 12.18 5.69 -1.68
CA MET A 210 12.45 4.87 -2.84
C MET A 210 13.82 4.19 -2.73
N THR A 211 13.87 3.09 -1.99
CA THR A 211 14.97 2.13 -2.06
C THR A 211 14.82 1.22 -3.27
N VAL A 212 15.91 0.61 -3.76
CA VAL A 212 15.86 -0.29 -4.93
C VAL A 212 14.80 -1.39 -4.79
N PRO A 213 14.69 -2.12 -3.66
CA PRO A 213 13.65 -3.15 -3.51
C PRO A 213 12.22 -2.59 -3.53
N VAL A 214 12.02 -1.40 -2.95
CA VAL A 214 10.70 -0.73 -2.94
C VAL A 214 10.33 -0.31 -4.36
N GLU A 215 11.28 0.24 -5.12
CA GLU A 215 11.09 0.61 -6.51
C GLU A 215 10.70 -0.59 -7.35
N LEU A 216 11.47 -1.68 -7.30
CA LEU A 216 11.17 -2.91 -8.04
C LEU A 216 9.80 -3.48 -7.65
N SER A 217 9.43 -3.44 -6.36
CA SER A 217 8.11 -3.86 -5.89
C SER A 217 6.98 -2.99 -6.46
N MET A 218 7.15 -1.66 -6.53
CA MET A 218 6.17 -0.77 -7.13
C MET A 218 6.07 -0.96 -8.64
N ARG A 219 7.20 -1.12 -9.33
CA ARG A 219 7.24 -1.43 -10.76
C ARG A 219 6.50 -2.71 -11.10
N ARG A 220 6.81 -3.78 -10.36
CA ARG A 220 6.10 -5.05 -10.47
C ARG A 220 4.60 -4.91 -10.23
N ALA A 221 4.20 -4.09 -9.26
CA ALA A 221 2.79 -3.86 -8.95
C ALA A 221 2.03 -3.18 -10.11
N TYR A 222 2.52 -2.05 -10.63
CA TYR A 222 1.83 -1.36 -11.73
C TYR A 222 1.87 -2.16 -13.03
N LEU A 223 2.95 -2.91 -13.30
CA LEU A 223 3.03 -3.80 -14.46
C LEU A 223 2.08 -5.00 -14.31
N GLY A 224 1.88 -5.49 -13.09
CA GLY A 224 0.88 -6.52 -12.80
C GLY A 224 -0.54 -6.05 -13.11
N ILE A 225 -0.84 -4.77 -12.80
CA ILE A 225 -2.11 -4.13 -13.19
C ILE A 225 -2.19 -4.00 -14.72
N SER A 226 -1.13 -3.51 -15.38
CA SER A 226 -1.05 -3.42 -16.84
C SER A 226 -1.34 -4.76 -17.50
N ARG A 227 -0.64 -5.83 -17.10
CA ARG A 227 -0.86 -7.19 -17.59
C ARG A 227 -2.32 -7.63 -17.43
N ARG A 228 -2.92 -7.39 -16.26
CA ARG A 228 -4.32 -7.76 -16.00
C ARG A 228 -5.29 -7.00 -16.92
N LEU A 229 -5.09 -5.69 -17.08
CA LEU A 229 -5.93 -4.87 -17.98
C LEU A 229 -5.75 -5.23 -19.45
N ILE A 230 -4.54 -5.62 -19.88
CA ILE A 230 -4.30 -6.15 -21.24
C ILE A 230 -5.14 -7.42 -21.46
N LEU A 231 -5.07 -8.38 -20.53
CA LEU A 231 -5.83 -9.62 -20.61
C LEU A 231 -7.35 -9.36 -20.66
N GLU A 232 -7.84 -8.44 -19.82
CA GLU A 232 -9.26 -8.06 -19.75
C GLU A 232 -9.73 -7.37 -21.04
N ARG A 233 -8.93 -6.49 -21.65
CA ARG A 233 -9.31 -5.72 -22.86
C ARG A 233 -9.21 -6.53 -24.16
N TYR A 234 -8.20 -7.40 -24.27
CA TYR A 234 -7.87 -8.08 -25.53
C TYR A 234 -8.21 -9.58 -25.51
N GLY A 235 -8.87 -10.08 -24.45
CA GLY A 235 -9.55 -11.38 -24.47
C GLY A 235 -8.63 -12.62 -24.50
N GLY A 236 -7.39 -12.51 -24.02
CA GLY A 236 -6.47 -13.65 -23.95
C GLY A 236 -5.03 -13.25 -23.68
N ASN A 237 -4.16 -14.25 -23.48
CA ASN A 237 -2.73 -14.05 -23.31
C ASN A 237 -2.14 -13.39 -24.57
N PRO A 238 -1.53 -12.20 -24.46
CA PRO A 238 -0.97 -11.47 -25.60
C PRO A 238 0.05 -12.28 -26.40
N CYS A 239 0.78 -13.16 -25.71
CA CYS A 239 1.78 -14.02 -26.34
C CYS A 239 1.15 -15.13 -27.20
N GLU A 240 -0.09 -15.53 -26.92
CA GLU A 240 -0.80 -16.58 -27.64
C GLU A 240 -1.70 -16.02 -28.76
N LYS A 241 -2.22 -14.79 -28.58
CA LYS A 241 -3.16 -14.15 -29.53
C LYS A 241 -2.78 -12.70 -29.85
N PRO A 242 -1.59 -12.46 -30.46
CA PRO A 242 -1.12 -11.10 -30.73
C PRO A 242 -1.99 -10.33 -31.72
N HIS A 243 -2.73 -11.02 -32.59
CA HIS A 243 -3.63 -10.43 -33.59
C HIS A 243 -4.85 -9.69 -32.98
N LEU A 244 -5.18 -9.92 -31.70
CA LEU A 244 -6.25 -9.20 -31.01
C LEU A 244 -5.80 -7.82 -30.52
N ILE A 245 -4.50 -7.53 -30.59
CA ILE A 245 -3.91 -6.29 -30.11
C ILE A 245 -3.59 -5.39 -31.32
N PRO A 246 -4.07 -4.13 -31.35
CA PRO A 246 -3.71 -3.18 -32.39
C PRO A 246 -2.19 -3.07 -32.57
N GLU A 247 -1.70 -3.07 -33.81
CA GLU A 247 -0.26 -3.08 -34.12
C GLU A 247 0.50 -1.94 -33.42
N ALA A 248 -0.10 -0.75 -33.34
CA ALA A 248 0.47 0.42 -32.66
C ALA A 248 0.73 0.21 -31.14
N LEU A 249 0.16 -0.84 -30.55
CA LEU A 249 0.26 -1.16 -29.12
C LEU A 249 1.09 -2.41 -28.83
N GLN A 250 1.41 -3.22 -29.83
CA GLN A 250 2.10 -4.51 -29.64
C GLN A 250 3.45 -4.35 -28.94
N SER A 251 4.30 -3.42 -29.38
CA SER A 251 5.60 -3.18 -28.77
C SER A 251 5.50 -2.72 -27.31
N ARG A 252 4.42 -2.02 -26.93
CA ARG A 252 4.21 -1.59 -25.54
C ARG A 252 3.75 -2.76 -24.68
N VAL A 253 2.87 -3.61 -25.21
CA VAL A 253 2.43 -4.84 -24.53
C VAL A 253 3.63 -5.76 -24.29
N GLU A 254 4.43 -6.01 -25.32
CA GLU A 254 5.63 -6.84 -25.22
C GLU A 254 6.60 -6.30 -24.16
N ARG A 255 6.91 -5.00 -24.21
CA ARG A 255 7.75 -4.35 -23.20
C ARG A 255 7.22 -4.56 -21.78
N ASP A 256 5.94 -4.29 -21.54
CA ASP A 256 5.33 -4.39 -20.21
C ASP A 256 5.36 -5.82 -19.67
N LEU A 257 5.09 -6.82 -20.53
CA LEU A 257 5.11 -8.23 -20.15
C LEU A 257 6.53 -8.72 -19.87
N LEU A 258 7.50 -8.39 -20.73
CA LEU A 258 8.90 -8.74 -20.53
C LEU A 258 9.46 -8.12 -19.24
N GLU A 259 9.16 -6.84 -18.97
CA GLU A 259 9.59 -6.19 -17.74
C GLU A 259 8.91 -6.82 -16.52
N TYR A 260 7.61 -7.13 -16.61
CA TYR A 260 6.90 -7.81 -15.52
C TYR A 260 7.48 -9.19 -15.21
N GLU A 261 7.81 -9.97 -16.24
CA GLU A 261 8.43 -11.29 -16.10
C GLU A 261 9.81 -11.16 -15.48
N ALA A 262 10.67 -10.27 -15.98
CA ALA A 262 11.99 -10.01 -15.42
C ALA A 262 11.94 -9.66 -13.93
N LEU A 263 10.98 -8.83 -13.50
CA LEU A 263 10.78 -8.47 -12.10
C LEU A 263 10.10 -9.56 -11.27
N SER A 264 9.37 -10.48 -11.91
CA SER A 264 8.72 -11.60 -11.23
C SER A 264 9.65 -12.80 -11.02
N ILE A 265 10.77 -12.84 -11.75
CA ILE A 265 11.76 -13.93 -11.75
C ILE A 265 12.85 -13.75 -10.65
N GLU A 266 12.71 -12.83 -9.68
CA GLU A 266 13.74 -12.62 -8.63
C GLU A 266 14.25 -13.93 -7.96
N PRO A 267 15.56 -13.98 -7.61
CA PRO A 267 16.43 -15.10 -7.96
C PRO A 267 16.42 -16.23 -6.93
N SER A 268 15.86 -17.38 -7.30
CA SER A 268 16.09 -18.66 -6.61
C SER A 268 17.52 -19.22 -6.78
N ARG A 269 18.48 -18.42 -7.26
CA ARG A 269 19.87 -18.85 -7.57
C ARG A 269 20.90 -17.75 -7.32
N ARG A 270 21.06 -17.31 -6.07
CA ARG A 270 22.33 -16.80 -5.51
C ARG A 270 22.32 -17.01 -3.99
N LEU A 271 22.39 -18.27 -3.57
CA LEU A 271 22.93 -18.71 -2.29
C LEU A 271 23.98 -19.77 -2.60
#